data_AF-A0A520H2E7-F1
#
_entry.id   AF-A0A520H2E7-F1
#
_cell.length_a   1.000
_cell.length_b   1.000
_cell.length_c   1.000
_cell.angle_alpha   90.00
_cell.angle_beta   90.00
_cell.angle_gamma   90.00
#
_symmetry.space_group_name_H-M   'P 1'
#
loop_
_entity.id
_entity.type
_entity.pdbx_description
1 polymer ?
#
loop_
_entity_poly.entity_id
_entity_poly.type
_entity_poly.pdbx_seq_one_letter_code
_entity_poly.pdbx_strand_id
1 'polypeptide(L)'
;PGSVMCAYNKVGGDWACENEFLLNQVLKRDWGYRGWVMSDWGGVHSTVKAANAGLDQESGQELDKAIYFGEPLKAAVAQGAVPAARLDDMIVRYLTGLIETGAYDTPVPATAQTPPYAAHAEVAQRTAEAGIVLLKNDGALLPMAATAKTIVLIGGRADVGVLSGGGSSQVRSVGGAPIEIPLTSGAAMSFARYTYHASSPLKALQAALPGAHITFVDGKDVAAAAAAAKAADIAIVFATQWTTEAQDVATLALPDGQDALIAAVAAAQPRTVAVLETGGPVLMPWIASVPAVLQAWYPGQRGGEAIAAILTGKVNPSGRLPITFPAAATQAPRAAPVGLDRLTASEAQAAADPAKATAAALQDVPIDYVE
;
A
#
# COMPACT_ATOMS: atom_id res chain seq x y z
N PRO A 1 14.78 4.06 -16.37
CA PRO A 1 13.30 4.19 -16.33
C PRO A 1 12.85 5.02 -17.53
N GLY A 2 11.67 4.77 -18.10
CA GLY A 2 11.15 5.58 -19.21
C GLY A 2 10.73 6.99 -18.78
N SER A 3 10.08 7.08 -17.61
CA SER A 3 9.68 8.33 -16.96
C SER A 3 10.02 8.33 -15.46
N VAL A 4 10.00 9.53 -14.87
CA VAL A 4 10.00 9.77 -13.42
C VAL A 4 8.82 10.70 -13.10
N MET A 5 8.16 10.48 -11.97
CA MET A 5 7.05 11.32 -11.51
C MET A 5 7.51 12.23 -10.37
N CYS A 6 7.27 13.54 -10.47
CA CYS A 6 7.55 14.47 -9.38
C CYS A 6 6.42 14.43 -8.35
N ALA A 7 6.79 14.54 -7.07
CA ALA A 7 5.86 14.38 -5.95
C ALA A 7 4.97 15.61 -5.70
N TYR A 8 3.89 15.41 -4.92
CA TYR A 8 3.01 16.50 -4.48
C TYR A 8 3.68 17.52 -3.56
N ASN A 9 4.62 17.10 -2.72
CA ASN A 9 5.10 17.94 -1.62
C ASN A 9 6.11 19.01 -2.09
N LYS A 10 6.33 20.00 -1.21
CA LYS A 10 7.45 20.93 -1.35
C LYS A 10 8.75 20.31 -0.84
N VAL A 11 9.86 20.73 -1.42
CA VAL A 11 11.23 20.46 -0.95
C VAL A 11 11.99 21.78 -1.01
N GLY A 12 12.53 22.23 0.13
CA GLY A 12 13.24 23.52 0.19
C GLY A 12 12.38 24.75 -0.16
N GLY A 13 11.06 24.66 0.01
CA GLY A 13 10.11 25.74 -0.26
C GLY A 13 9.43 25.69 -1.63
N ASP A 14 9.98 24.95 -2.58
CA ASP A 14 9.41 24.78 -3.92
C ASP A 14 8.68 23.44 -4.05
N TRP A 15 7.53 23.45 -4.73
CA TRP A 15 6.83 22.23 -5.14
C TRP A 15 7.77 21.33 -5.96
N ALA A 16 7.78 20.03 -5.72
CA ALA A 16 8.74 19.14 -6.37
C ALA A 16 8.63 19.15 -7.90
N CYS A 17 7.43 19.36 -8.45
CA CYS A 17 7.19 19.54 -9.89
C CYS A 17 7.62 20.89 -10.47
N GLU A 18 8.11 21.81 -9.64
CA GLU A 18 8.59 23.14 -10.03
C GLU A 18 9.96 23.47 -9.42
N ASN A 19 10.67 22.44 -8.96
CA ASN A 19 11.94 22.58 -8.26
C ASN A 19 13.11 22.39 -9.23
N GLU A 20 13.74 23.50 -9.62
CA GLU A 20 14.85 23.51 -10.59
C GLU A 20 16.05 22.69 -10.11
N PHE A 21 16.37 22.79 -8.82
CA PHE A 21 17.48 22.05 -8.23
C PHE A 21 17.27 20.53 -8.37
N LEU A 22 16.08 20.03 -8.04
CA LEU A 22 15.78 18.59 -8.12
C LEU A 22 15.70 18.09 -9.56
N LEU A 23 14.94 18.77 -10.42
CA LEU A 23 14.60 18.25 -11.74
C LEU A 23 15.72 18.51 -12.77
N ASN A 24 16.21 19.74 -12.87
CA ASN A 24 17.24 20.07 -13.86
C ASN A 24 18.64 19.75 -13.35
N GLN A 25 19.01 20.26 -12.16
CA GLN A 25 20.36 20.11 -11.66
C GLN A 25 20.67 18.67 -11.21
N VAL A 26 19.90 18.09 -10.29
CA VAL A 26 20.21 16.75 -9.78
C VAL A 26 19.84 15.67 -10.80
N LEU A 27 18.57 15.59 -11.20
CA LEU A 27 18.08 14.48 -12.02
C LEU A 27 18.63 14.52 -13.45
N LYS A 28 18.45 15.65 -14.17
CA LYS A 28 18.79 15.73 -15.59
C LYS A 28 20.28 15.95 -15.83
N ARG A 29 20.94 16.83 -15.08
CA ARG A 29 22.36 17.17 -15.27
C ARG A 29 23.28 16.22 -14.52
N ASP A 30 23.18 16.14 -13.20
CA ASP A 30 24.15 15.43 -12.38
C ASP A 30 24.02 13.90 -12.52
N TRP A 31 22.80 13.36 -12.62
CA TRP A 31 22.56 11.93 -12.88
C TRP A 31 22.46 11.58 -14.38
N GLY A 32 22.38 12.59 -15.26
CA GLY A 32 22.29 12.38 -16.70
C GLY A 32 20.99 11.71 -17.16
N TYR A 33 19.88 11.86 -16.43
CA TYR A 33 18.61 11.24 -16.78
C TYR A 33 18.07 11.78 -18.12
N ARG A 34 17.80 10.87 -19.06
CA ARG A 34 17.41 11.20 -20.45
C ARG A 34 15.91 11.10 -20.74
N GLY A 35 15.16 10.38 -19.90
CA GLY A 35 13.71 10.32 -20.02
C GLY A 35 13.04 11.62 -19.58
N TRP A 36 11.72 11.57 -19.47
CA TRP A 36 10.92 12.74 -19.12
C TRP A 36 10.45 12.72 -17.67
N VAL A 37 10.15 13.90 -17.15
CA VAL A 37 9.50 14.10 -15.85
C VAL A 37 8.01 14.37 -16.09
N MET A 38 7.15 13.55 -15.51
CA MET A 38 5.70 13.78 -15.44
C MET A 38 5.28 14.28 -14.06
N SER A 39 4.18 15.02 -13.98
CA SER A 39 3.57 15.36 -12.70
C SER A 39 2.78 14.20 -12.12
N ASP A 40 2.69 14.15 -10.79
CA ASP A 40 1.56 13.51 -10.13
C ASP A 40 0.28 14.33 -10.39
N TRP A 41 -0.89 13.71 -10.21
CA TRP A 41 -2.20 14.28 -10.59
C TRP A 41 -2.64 15.41 -9.65
N GLY A 42 -2.60 16.67 -10.09
CA GLY A 42 -2.80 17.83 -9.21
C GLY A 42 -1.49 18.43 -8.68
N GLY A 43 -0.34 17.90 -9.09
CA GLY A 43 0.99 18.33 -8.65
C GLY A 43 1.56 19.56 -9.36
N VAL A 44 0.88 20.10 -10.37
CA VAL A 44 1.32 21.30 -11.10
C VAL A 44 0.64 22.55 -10.54
N HIS A 45 1.41 23.62 -10.34
CA HIS A 45 0.92 24.85 -9.70
C HIS A 45 1.15 26.12 -10.53
N SER A 46 1.86 26.01 -11.66
CA SER A 46 2.20 27.10 -12.55
C SER A 46 2.64 26.59 -13.93
N THR A 47 2.54 27.45 -14.94
CA THR A 47 3.03 27.15 -16.29
C THR A 47 4.54 27.40 -16.42
N VAL A 48 4.96 28.67 -16.29
CA VAL A 48 6.32 29.09 -16.65
C VAL A 48 7.38 28.51 -15.72
N LYS A 49 7.12 28.54 -14.40
CA LYS A 49 8.08 28.04 -13.41
C LYS A 49 8.23 26.52 -13.54
N ALA A 50 7.13 25.76 -13.59
CA ALA A 50 7.19 24.30 -13.78
C ALA A 50 7.96 23.91 -15.06
N ALA A 51 7.63 24.55 -16.19
CA ALA A 51 8.27 24.30 -17.48
C ALA A 51 9.78 24.55 -17.42
N ASN A 52 10.20 25.72 -16.92
CA ASN A 52 11.60 26.10 -16.85
C ASN A 52 12.37 25.34 -15.76
N ALA A 53 11.70 24.89 -14.70
CA ALA A 53 12.29 24.08 -13.64
C ALA A 53 12.57 22.63 -14.06
N GLY A 54 11.98 22.15 -15.16
CA GLY A 54 12.32 20.85 -15.74
C GLY A 54 11.18 19.84 -15.82
N LEU A 55 9.93 20.21 -15.50
CA LEU A 55 8.76 19.37 -15.75
C LEU A 55 8.51 19.23 -17.25
N ASP A 56 8.35 18.01 -17.76
CA ASP A 56 8.19 17.75 -19.21
C ASP A 56 6.75 17.40 -19.61
N GLN A 57 5.95 16.87 -18.68
CA GLN A 57 4.56 16.51 -18.90
C GLN A 57 3.71 16.87 -17.67
N GLU A 58 2.61 17.58 -17.90
CA GLU A 58 1.50 17.66 -16.95
C GLU A 58 0.58 16.44 -17.14
N SER A 59 0.22 15.80 -16.03
CA SER A 59 -0.64 14.62 -15.98
C SER A 59 -1.77 14.84 -14.99
N GLY A 60 -2.96 14.30 -15.31
CA GLY A 60 -4.07 14.23 -14.34
C GLY A 60 -5.00 15.43 -14.34
N GLN A 61 -5.45 15.85 -15.52
CA GLN A 61 -6.42 16.93 -15.72
C GLN A 61 -7.66 16.82 -14.82
N GLU A 62 -8.00 15.62 -14.36
CA GLU A 62 -9.15 15.32 -13.50
C GLU A 62 -8.98 15.85 -12.07
N LEU A 63 -7.74 16.02 -11.60
CA LEU A 63 -7.40 16.55 -10.27
C LEU A 63 -6.67 17.90 -10.33
N ASP A 64 -6.20 18.33 -11.50
CA ASP A 64 -5.56 19.62 -11.68
C ASP A 64 -6.54 20.79 -11.52
N LYS A 65 -6.07 21.88 -10.90
CA LYS A 65 -6.86 23.13 -10.76
C LYS A 65 -7.01 23.87 -12.09
N ALA A 66 -6.09 23.65 -13.02
CA ALA A 66 -6.05 24.22 -14.36
C ALA A 66 -5.12 23.37 -15.23
N ILE A 67 -5.31 23.40 -16.56
CA ILE A 67 -4.40 22.78 -17.51
C ILE A 67 -3.26 23.77 -17.81
N TYR A 68 -2.15 23.66 -17.10
CA TYR A 68 -1.01 24.59 -17.16
C TYR A 68 -0.16 24.41 -18.43
N PHE A 69 -0.04 23.19 -18.96
CA PHE A 69 0.75 22.83 -20.14
C PHE A 69 -0.09 22.74 -21.43
N GLY A 70 -1.29 23.30 -21.42
CA GLY A 70 -2.14 23.51 -22.59
C GLY A 70 -1.91 24.88 -23.25
N GLU A 71 -2.99 25.63 -23.47
CA GLU A 71 -2.93 26.99 -24.02
C GLU A 71 -2.01 27.96 -23.22
N PRO A 72 -1.91 27.89 -21.88
CA PRO A 72 -0.98 28.75 -21.14
C PRO A 72 0.50 28.53 -21.52
N LEU A 73 0.95 27.27 -21.68
CA LEU A 73 2.33 26.97 -22.09
C LEU A 73 2.60 27.44 -23.51
N LYS A 74 1.66 27.23 -24.42
CA LYS A 74 1.74 27.74 -25.80
C LYS A 74 1.90 29.26 -25.83
N ALA A 75 1.12 29.99 -25.02
CA ALA A 75 1.25 31.44 -24.89
C ALA A 75 2.61 31.83 -24.29
N ALA A 76 3.08 31.13 -23.25
CA ALA A 76 4.37 31.39 -22.63
C ALA A 76 5.55 31.18 -23.59
N VAL A 77 5.48 30.18 -24.46
CA VAL A 77 6.48 29.94 -25.52
C VAL A 77 6.43 31.04 -26.58
N ALA A 78 5.24 31.42 -27.05
CA ALA A 78 5.07 32.50 -28.02
C ALA A 78 5.59 33.86 -27.51
N GLN A 79 5.50 34.09 -26.19
CA GLN A 79 5.99 35.29 -25.52
C GLN A 79 7.47 35.20 -25.10
N GLY A 80 8.13 34.06 -25.28
CA GLY A 80 9.53 33.83 -24.90
C GLY A 80 9.77 33.63 -23.40
N ALA A 81 8.70 33.53 -22.58
CA ALA A 81 8.79 33.24 -21.15
C ALA A 81 9.22 31.78 -20.88
N VAL A 82 8.89 30.88 -21.81
CA VAL A 82 9.48 29.54 -21.91
C VAL A 82 10.23 29.47 -23.24
N PRO A 83 11.55 29.23 -23.27
CA PRO A 83 12.29 29.16 -24.52
C PRO A 83 11.77 28.05 -25.45
N ALA A 84 11.73 28.28 -26.77
CA ALA A 84 11.33 27.24 -27.73
C ALA A 84 12.21 25.98 -27.59
N ALA A 85 13.51 26.16 -27.37
CA ALA A 85 14.44 25.06 -27.10
C ALA A 85 14.09 24.23 -25.85
N ARG A 86 13.38 24.83 -24.87
CA ARG A 86 12.89 24.09 -23.71
C ARG A 86 11.72 23.17 -24.10
N LEU A 87 10.80 23.64 -24.93
CA LEU A 87 9.72 22.80 -25.47
C LEU A 87 10.29 21.66 -26.33
N ASP A 88 11.30 21.94 -27.15
CA ASP A 88 12.00 20.90 -27.93
C ASP A 88 12.63 19.84 -27.00
N ASP A 89 13.29 20.25 -25.91
CA ASP A 89 13.84 19.34 -24.91
C ASP A 89 12.75 18.48 -24.23
N MET A 90 11.58 19.05 -23.89
CA MET A 90 10.45 18.27 -23.35
C MET A 90 10.05 17.14 -24.31
N ILE A 91 9.89 17.48 -25.59
CA ILE A 91 9.47 16.54 -26.63
C ILE A 91 10.54 15.46 -26.85
N VAL A 92 11.81 15.85 -26.96
CA VAL A 92 12.92 14.91 -27.14
C VAL A 92 12.98 13.92 -25.98
N ARG A 93 12.80 14.36 -24.73
CA ARG A 93 12.80 13.50 -23.54
C ARG A 93 11.63 12.53 -23.53
N TYR A 94 10.43 13.02 -23.85
CA TYR A 94 9.22 12.19 -23.92
C TYR A 94 9.38 11.09 -24.98
N LEU A 95 9.80 11.46 -26.19
CA LEU A 95 10.05 10.51 -27.27
C LEU A 95 11.20 9.55 -26.94
N THR A 96 12.27 10.03 -26.30
CA THR A 96 13.38 9.17 -25.84
C THR A 96 12.85 8.08 -24.91
N GLY A 97 12.04 8.43 -23.91
CA GLY A 97 11.46 7.45 -23.00
C GLY A 97 10.53 6.45 -23.69
N LEU A 98 9.72 6.88 -24.66
CA LEU A 98 8.84 5.98 -25.42
C LEU A 98 9.61 5.04 -26.35
N ILE A 99 10.67 5.53 -27.01
CA ILE A 99 11.50 4.73 -27.92
C ILE A 99 12.34 3.74 -27.11
N GLU A 100 13.05 4.17 -26.07
CA GLU A 100 13.92 3.30 -25.28
C GLU A 100 13.16 2.20 -24.52
N THR A 101 11.86 2.39 -24.24
CA THR A 101 10.99 1.37 -23.63
C THR A 101 10.35 0.42 -24.64
N GLY A 102 10.51 0.67 -25.95
CA GLY A 102 9.84 -0.08 -27.02
C GLY A 102 8.34 0.20 -27.15
N ALA A 103 7.80 1.16 -26.39
CA ALA A 103 6.39 1.56 -26.46
C ALA A 103 6.01 2.15 -27.82
N TYR A 104 6.99 2.73 -28.53
CA TYR A 104 6.81 3.22 -29.89
C TYR A 104 6.80 2.08 -30.94
N ASP A 105 7.57 1.01 -30.70
CA ASP A 105 7.73 -0.11 -31.63
C ASP A 105 6.60 -1.15 -31.52
N THR A 106 6.03 -1.29 -30.32
CA THR A 106 4.95 -2.24 -30.03
C THR A 106 3.67 -1.48 -29.70
N PRO A 107 2.86 -1.11 -30.71
CA PRO A 107 1.63 -0.37 -30.46
C PRO A 107 0.68 -1.18 -29.58
N VAL A 108 -0.07 -0.47 -28.72
CA VAL A 108 -1.14 -1.08 -27.92
C VAL A 108 -2.10 -1.81 -28.87
N PRO A 109 -2.40 -3.10 -28.62
CA PRO A 109 -3.33 -3.84 -29.47
C PRO A 109 -4.68 -3.13 -29.58
N ALA A 110 -5.22 -3.05 -30.80
CA ALA A 110 -6.51 -2.39 -31.06
C ALA A 110 -7.69 -3.07 -30.35
N THR A 111 -7.52 -4.32 -29.91
CA THR A 111 -8.49 -5.10 -29.17
C THR A 111 -7.89 -5.58 -27.86
N ALA A 112 -8.72 -5.63 -26.82
CA ALA A 112 -8.32 -6.15 -25.52
C ALA A 112 -7.82 -7.59 -25.67
N GLN A 113 -6.59 -7.83 -25.23
CA GLN A 113 -5.99 -9.15 -25.17
C GLN A 113 -6.24 -9.76 -23.80
N THR A 114 -6.43 -11.07 -23.74
CA THR A 114 -6.47 -11.80 -22.46
C THR A 114 -5.04 -12.09 -22.01
N PRO A 115 -4.56 -11.52 -20.89
CA PRO A 115 -3.27 -11.87 -20.32
C PRO A 115 -3.23 -13.36 -19.93
N PRO A 116 -2.05 -13.99 -19.87
CA PRO A 116 -1.92 -15.37 -19.40
C PRO A 116 -2.08 -15.43 -17.87
N TYR A 117 -3.32 -15.27 -17.41
CA TYR A 117 -3.66 -15.08 -16.00
C TYR A 117 -3.15 -16.19 -15.10
N ALA A 118 -3.17 -17.45 -15.56
CA ALA A 118 -2.65 -18.58 -14.80
C ALA A 118 -1.14 -18.43 -14.52
N ALA A 119 -0.34 -18.15 -15.55
CA ALA A 119 1.10 -17.94 -15.41
C ALA A 119 1.42 -16.70 -14.54
N HIS A 120 0.65 -15.62 -14.69
CA HIS A 120 0.79 -14.43 -13.84
C HIS A 120 0.40 -14.71 -12.39
N ALA A 121 -0.59 -15.57 -12.15
CA ALA A 121 -0.96 -16.00 -10.80
C ALA A 121 0.16 -16.81 -10.13
N GLU A 122 0.90 -17.64 -10.87
CA GLU A 122 2.09 -18.33 -10.34
C GLU A 122 3.21 -17.37 -9.95
N VAL A 123 3.43 -16.31 -10.74
CA VAL A 123 4.37 -15.24 -10.36
C VAL A 123 3.89 -14.54 -9.10
N ALA A 124 2.61 -14.16 -9.02
CA ALA A 124 2.04 -13.51 -7.84
C ALA A 124 2.18 -14.38 -6.57
N GLN A 125 1.90 -15.68 -6.67
CA GLN A 125 2.03 -16.61 -5.56
C GLN A 125 3.49 -16.72 -5.10
N ARG A 126 4.43 -16.93 -6.03
CA ARG A 126 5.87 -17.02 -5.70
C ARG A 126 6.41 -15.74 -5.08
N THR A 127 5.96 -14.57 -5.56
CA THR A 127 6.33 -13.28 -4.98
C THR A 127 5.82 -13.14 -3.54
N ALA A 128 4.55 -13.50 -3.29
CA ALA A 128 4.00 -13.50 -1.93
C ALA A 128 4.75 -14.48 -1.02
N GLU A 129 4.98 -15.72 -1.47
CA GLU A 129 5.76 -16.75 -0.76
C GLU A 129 7.17 -16.28 -0.39
N ALA A 130 7.85 -15.58 -1.30
CA ALA A 130 9.20 -15.04 -1.07
C ALA A 130 9.21 -13.79 -0.18
N GLY A 131 8.11 -13.02 -0.16
CA GLY A 131 7.98 -11.76 0.57
C GLY A 131 7.42 -11.88 2.00
N ILE A 132 6.67 -12.94 2.30
CA ILE A 132 6.17 -13.23 3.66
C ILE A 132 7.35 -13.44 4.61
N VAL A 133 7.32 -12.78 5.76
CA VAL A 133 8.39 -12.82 6.77
C VAL A 133 7.94 -13.61 7.99
N LEU A 134 8.72 -14.61 8.39
CA LEU A 134 8.55 -15.28 9.68
C LEU A 134 9.25 -14.45 10.76
N LEU A 135 8.46 -13.70 11.53
CA LEU A 135 8.96 -12.80 12.57
C LEU A 135 9.32 -13.54 13.86
N LYS A 136 8.58 -14.60 14.17
CA LYS A 136 8.75 -15.40 15.39
C LYS A 136 8.33 -16.85 15.14
N ASN A 137 9.03 -17.82 15.73
CA ASN A 137 8.67 -19.24 15.67
C ASN A 137 9.26 -20.03 16.86
N ASP A 138 8.70 -19.82 18.04
CA ASP A 138 9.11 -20.51 19.25
C ASP A 138 8.69 -21.98 19.20
N GLY A 139 9.54 -22.87 19.73
CA GLY A 139 9.23 -24.30 19.86
C GLY A 139 9.00 -25.04 18.53
N ALA A 140 9.44 -24.46 17.41
CA ALA A 140 9.18 -24.98 16.06
C ALA A 140 7.69 -25.25 15.80
N LEU A 141 6.81 -24.32 16.24
CA LEU A 141 5.36 -24.44 16.03
C LEU A 141 4.99 -24.52 14.54
N LEU A 142 5.69 -23.77 13.68
CA LEU A 142 5.59 -23.89 12.22
C LEU A 142 6.75 -24.73 11.66
N PRO A 143 6.48 -25.57 10.63
CA PRO A 143 5.19 -25.74 9.95
C PRO A 143 4.18 -26.60 10.72
N MET A 144 2.90 -26.21 10.67
CA MET A 144 1.84 -26.84 11.48
C MET A 144 1.28 -28.14 10.90
N ALA A 145 1.54 -28.43 9.63
CA ALA A 145 1.03 -29.62 8.93
C ALA A 145 1.43 -30.95 9.60
N ALA A 146 2.48 -30.94 10.42
CA ALA A 146 3.00 -32.15 11.04
C ALA A 146 2.12 -32.70 12.19
N THR A 147 1.26 -31.88 12.83
CA THR A 147 0.67 -32.30 14.12
C THR A 147 -0.80 -31.95 14.36
N ALA A 148 -1.40 -30.98 13.64
CA ALA A 148 -2.75 -30.49 13.96
C ALA A 148 -3.85 -31.22 13.19
N LYS A 149 -4.88 -31.68 13.92
CA LYS A 149 -6.10 -32.27 13.35
C LYS A 149 -7.28 -31.31 13.38
N THR A 150 -7.34 -30.43 14.37
CA THR A 150 -8.34 -29.36 14.46
C THR A 150 -7.67 -28.01 14.45
N ILE A 151 -8.05 -27.16 13.50
CA ILE A 151 -7.47 -25.82 13.31
C ILE A 151 -8.62 -24.83 13.26
N VAL A 152 -8.50 -23.72 13.99
CA VAL A 152 -9.43 -22.61 13.87
C VAL A 152 -8.72 -21.38 13.34
N LEU A 153 -9.28 -20.77 12.30
CA LEU A 153 -8.90 -19.46 11.81
C LEU A 153 -9.80 -18.41 12.47
N ILE A 154 -9.22 -17.30 12.92
CA ILE A 154 -9.94 -16.26 13.64
C ILE A 154 -9.63 -14.91 13.01
N GLY A 155 -10.65 -14.16 12.63
CA GLY A 155 -10.49 -12.78 12.18
C GLY A 155 -9.98 -12.61 10.75
N GLY A 156 -9.72 -11.36 10.38
CA GLY A 156 -9.13 -10.96 9.09
C GLY A 156 -9.91 -11.39 7.84
N ARG A 157 -11.15 -11.87 7.99
CA ARG A 157 -11.97 -12.42 6.88
C ARG A 157 -11.24 -13.50 6.08
N ALA A 158 -10.45 -14.31 6.78
CA ALA A 158 -9.65 -15.37 6.20
C ALA A 158 -10.50 -16.49 5.54
N ASP A 159 -11.82 -16.48 5.75
CA ASP A 159 -12.79 -17.32 5.06
C ASP A 159 -13.06 -16.89 3.61
N VAL A 160 -12.99 -15.60 3.31
CA VAL A 160 -13.34 -15.07 1.97
C VAL A 160 -12.13 -14.63 1.15
N GLY A 161 -11.07 -14.11 1.77
CA GLY A 161 -9.97 -13.49 1.01
C GLY A 161 -8.79 -13.00 1.84
N VAL A 162 -7.92 -12.24 1.17
CA VAL A 162 -6.79 -11.49 1.76
C VAL A 162 -6.91 -10.01 1.42
N LEU A 163 -6.47 -9.15 2.33
CA LEU A 163 -6.58 -7.70 2.25
C LEU A 163 -5.65 -7.10 1.18
N SER A 164 -6.18 -6.14 0.43
CA SER A 164 -5.43 -5.23 -0.45
C SER A 164 -5.26 -3.87 0.22
N GLY A 165 -4.16 -3.17 -0.09
CA GLY A 165 -4.05 -1.73 0.14
C GLY A 165 -5.07 -0.94 -0.70
N GLY A 166 -5.22 0.34 -0.37
CA GLY A 166 -6.07 1.29 -1.10
C GLY A 166 -5.33 2.17 -2.11
N GLY A 167 -6.06 3.16 -2.65
CA GLY A 167 -5.51 4.18 -3.56
C GLY A 167 -5.32 3.73 -5.00
N SER A 168 -4.57 4.53 -5.76
CA SER A 168 -4.22 4.31 -7.17
C SER A 168 -3.46 3.00 -7.41
N SER A 169 -2.81 2.44 -6.38
CA SER A 169 -2.14 1.14 -6.42
C SER A 169 -3.09 -0.07 -6.38
N GLN A 170 -4.37 0.15 -6.04
CA GLN A 170 -5.33 -0.93 -5.86
C GLN A 170 -5.72 -1.56 -7.20
N VAL A 171 -5.66 -2.89 -7.25
CA VAL A 171 -6.06 -3.69 -8.41
C VAL A 171 -7.17 -4.67 -8.05
N ARG A 172 -8.06 -4.97 -9.01
CA ARG A 172 -9.01 -6.07 -8.86
C ARG A 172 -8.38 -7.35 -9.39
N SER A 173 -8.33 -8.37 -8.53
CA SER A 173 -7.79 -9.70 -8.89
C SER A 173 -8.67 -10.43 -9.89
N VAL A 174 -8.07 -11.35 -10.64
CA VAL A 174 -8.83 -12.39 -11.35
C VAL A 174 -9.64 -13.18 -10.31
N GLY A 175 -10.92 -13.41 -10.59
CA GLY A 175 -11.88 -13.96 -9.62
C GLY A 175 -12.63 -12.90 -8.81
N GLY A 176 -12.30 -11.61 -8.99
CA GLY A 176 -13.02 -10.48 -8.42
C GLY A 176 -12.57 -10.10 -7.00
N ALA A 177 -13.36 -9.24 -6.39
CA ALA A 177 -13.19 -8.77 -5.02
C ALA A 177 -14.43 -9.18 -4.20
N PRO A 178 -14.39 -10.29 -3.43
CA PRO A 178 -15.53 -10.75 -2.64
C PRO A 178 -16.01 -9.72 -1.62
N ILE A 179 -15.13 -8.79 -1.23
CA ILE A 179 -15.47 -7.63 -0.42
C ILE A 179 -14.86 -6.40 -1.08
N GLU A 180 -15.70 -5.42 -1.32
CA GLU A 180 -15.33 -4.09 -1.79
C GLU A 180 -16.25 -3.08 -1.10
N ILE A 181 -15.72 -2.28 -0.18
CA ILE A 181 -16.48 -1.30 0.59
C ILE A 181 -15.86 0.08 0.32
N PRO A 182 -16.58 1.01 -0.34
CA PRO A 182 -16.06 2.36 -0.59
C PRO A 182 -15.91 3.13 0.72
N LEU A 183 -14.90 3.99 0.79
CA LEU A 183 -14.83 5.00 1.83
C LEU A 183 -15.99 6.00 1.68
N THR A 184 -16.52 6.46 2.81
CA THR A 184 -17.63 7.42 2.85
C THR A 184 -17.21 8.80 3.32
N SER A 185 -15.95 8.99 3.72
CA SER A 185 -15.39 10.25 4.20
C SER A 185 -13.87 10.33 4.01
N GLY A 186 -13.31 11.54 4.14
CA GLY A 186 -11.88 11.82 4.03
C GLY A 186 -11.41 12.08 2.58
N ALA A 187 -10.17 12.58 2.43
CA ALA A 187 -9.62 12.98 1.14
C ALA A 187 -9.63 11.89 0.05
N ALA A 188 -9.61 10.61 0.46
CA ALA A 188 -9.59 9.46 -0.44
C ALA A 188 -10.99 8.92 -0.81
N MET A 189 -12.09 9.52 -0.32
CA MET A 189 -13.44 8.96 -0.46
C MET A 189 -13.91 8.77 -1.90
N SER A 190 -13.37 9.55 -2.84
CA SER A 190 -13.76 9.49 -4.26
C SER A 190 -13.19 8.26 -4.98
N PHE A 191 -12.13 7.62 -4.45
CA PHE A 191 -11.45 6.52 -5.14
C PHE A 191 -11.13 5.31 -4.26
N ALA A 192 -10.86 5.49 -2.96
CA ALA A 192 -10.38 4.40 -2.11
C ALA A 192 -11.50 3.46 -1.65
N ARG A 193 -11.16 2.16 -1.61
CA ARG A 193 -12.07 1.07 -1.23
C ARG A 193 -11.33 0.07 -0.35
N TYR A 194 -12.00 -0.42 0.69
CA TYR A 194 -11.56 -1.61 1.42
C TYR A 194 -11.84 -2.84 0.55
N THR A 195 -10.78 -3.48 0.09
CA THR A 195 -10.86 -4.54 -0.93
C THR A 195 -10.16 -5.79 -0.44
N TYR A 196 -10.82 -6.94 -0.58
CA TYR A 196 -10.21 -8.26 -0.39
C TYR A 196 -10.09 -8.95 -1.74
N HIS A 197 -8.92 -9.53 -2.01
CA HIS A 197 -8.73 -10.43 -3.15
C HIS A 197 -9.41 -11.76 -2.90
N ALA A 198 -9.97 -12.38 -3.96
CA ALA A 198 -10.66 -13.67 -3.91
C ALA A 198 -9.73 -14.89 -3.67
N SER A 199 -8.91 -14.83 -2.62
CA SER A 199 -7.89 -15.82 -2.28
C SER A 199 -7.98 -16.08 -0.77
N SER A 200 -8.78 -17.09 -0.40
CA SER A 200 -9.15 -17.40 0.99
C SER A 200 -8.11 -18.30 1.66
N PRO A 201 -7.43 -17.86 2.75
CA PRO A 201 -6.56 -18.72 3.54
C PRO A 201 -7.26 -19.97 4.08
N LEU A 202 -8.54 -19.88 4.47
CA LEU A 202 -9.33 -21.02 4.94
C LEU A 202 -9.44 -22.09 3.86
N LYS A 203 -9.87 -21.71 2.65
CA LYS A 203 -10.03 -22.64 1.52
C LYS A 203 -8.68 -23.24 1.11
N ALA A 204 -7.62 -22.42 1.11
CA ALA A 204 -6.28 -22.87 0.77
C ALA A 204 -5.73 -23.90 1.79
N LEU A 205 -5.93 -23.67 3.09
CA LEU A 205 -5.53 -24.62 4.13
C LEU A 205 -6.37 -25.91 4.08
N GLN A 206 -7.68 -25.82 3.84
CA GLN A 206 -8.54 -27.00 3.69
C GLN A 206 -8.11 -27.87 2.50
N ALA A 207 -7.70 -27.24 1.39
CA ALA A 207 -7.17 -27.95 0.23
C ALA A 207 -5.79 -28.59 0.52
N ALA A 208 -4.94 -27.91 1.30
CA ALA A 208 -3.62 -28.40 1.66
C ALA A 208 -3.64 -29.50 2.73
N LEU A 209 -4.66 -29.54 3.59
CA LEU A 209 -4.81 -30.45 4.73
C LEU A 209 -6.19 -31.13 4.73
N PRO A 210 -6.50 -32.00 3.75
CA PRO A 210 -7.82 -32.61 3.62
C PRO A 210 -8.23 -33.51 4.79
N GLY A 211 -7.26 -33.93 5.62
CA GLY A 211 -7.50 -34.73 6.84
C GLY A 211 -7.73 -33.91 8.10
N ALA A 212 -7.61 -32.58 8.05
CA ALA A 212 -7.81 -31.70 9.20
C ALA A 212 -9.21 -31.08 9.16
N HIS A 213 -9.82 -30.92 10.34
CA HIS A 213 -11.03 -30.13 10.52
C HIS A 213 -10.63 -28.67 10.71
N ILE A 214 -10.87 -27.84 9.69
CA ILE A 214 -10.49 -26.43 9.68
C ILE A 214 -11.74 -25.56 9.64
N THR A 215 -11.93 -24.75 10.69
CA THR A 215 -13.07 -23.86 10.87
C THR A 215 -12.64 -22.40 10.89
N PHE A 216 -13.63 -21.51 10.80
CA PHE A 216 -13.43 -20.07 10.87
C PHE A 216 -14.39 -19.43 11.89
N VAL A 217 -13.89 -18.43 12.61
CA VAL A 217 -14.66 -17.52 13.47
C VAL A 217 -14.27 -16.09 13.13
N ASP A 218 -15.22 -15.16 13.05
CA ASP A 218 -14.94 -13.79 12.61
C ASP A 218 -14.13 -12.94 13.62
N GLY A 219 -14.05 -13.38 14.88
CA GLY A 219 -13.29 -12.72 15.93
C GLY A 219 -13.98 -11.53 16.59
N LYS A 220 -15.22 -11.17 16.22
CA LYS A 220 -15.93 -10.01 16.80
C LYS A 220 -16.35 -10.25 18.25
N ASP A 221 -16.71 -11.47 18.58
CA ASP A 221 -16.91 -11.90 19.96
C ASP A 221 -15.63 -12.58 20.47
N VAL A 222 -14.88 -11.84 21.30
CA VAL A 222 -13.60 -12.28 21.86
C VAL A 222 -13.77 -13.54 22.71
N ALA A 223 -14.87 -13.68 23.45
CA ALA A 223 -15.11 -14.85 24.30
C ALA A 223 -15.41 -16.09 23.44
N ALA A 224 -16.22 -15.95 22.40
CA ALA A 224 -16.49 -17.03 21.45
C ALA A 224 -15.23 -17.44 20.68
N ALA A 225 -14.41 -16.48 20.26
CA ALA A 225 -13.13 -16.74 19.60
C ALA A 225 -12.15 -17.50 20.51
N ALA A 226 -12.00 -17.08 21.76
CA ALA A 226 -11.17 -17.78 22.75
C ALA A 226 -11.69 -19.19 23.05
N ALA A 227 -13.02 -19.38 23.14
CA ALA A 227 -13.62 -20.71 23.33
C ALA A 227 -13.35 -21.64 22.13
N ALA A 228 -13.46 -21.13 20.90
CA ALA A 228 -13.14 -21.88 19.69
C ALA A 228 -11.64 -22.23 19.62
N ALA A 229 -10.76 -21.30 19.97
CA ALA A 229 -9.32 -21.52 20.05
C ALA A 229 -8.95 -22.62 21.04
N LYS A 230 -9.59 -22.63 22.21
CA LYS A 230 -9.40 -23.66 23.24
C LYS A 230 -9.81 -25.06 22.78
N ALA A 231 -10.78 -25.17 21.88
CA ALA A 231 -11.28 -26.43 21.35
C ALA A 231 -10.48 -26.98 20.17
N ALA A 232 -9.55 -26.20 19.61
CA ALA A 232 -8.69 -26.58 18.49
C ALA A 232 -7.31 -27.06 18.98
N ASP A 233 -6.55 -27.76 18.13
CA ASP A 233 -5.14 -28.07 18.38
C ASP A 233 -4.24 -26.84 18.12
N ILE A 234 -4.67 -25.97 17.21
CA ILE A 234 -3.98 -24.73 16.81
C ILE A 234 -5.01 -23.64 16.51
N ALA A 235 -4.73 -22.42 16.95
CA ALA A 235 -5.47 -21.22 16.57
C ALA A 235 -4.60 -20.34 15.67
N ILE A 236 -5.18 -19.83 14.58
CA ILE A 236 -4.52 -18.91 13.65
C ILE A 236 -5.32 -17.61 13.63
N VAL A 237 -4.77 -16.55 14.23
CA VAL A 237 -5.42 -15.25 14.28
C VAL A 237 -4.90 -14.38 13.14
N PHE A 238 -5.79 -13.96 12.25
CA PHE A 238 -5.48 -13.00 11.19
C PHE A 238 -5.77 -11.59 11.71
N ALA A 239 -4.72 -10.78 11.79
CA ALA A 239 -4.80 -9.38 12.17
C ALA A 239 -4.58 -8.50 10.94
N THR A 240 -5.41 -7.49 10.77
CA THR A 240 -5.45 -6.65 9.58
C THR A 240 -5.32 -5.17 9.95
N GLN A 241 -4.59 -4.40 9.15
CA GLN A 241 -4.62 -2.95 9.17
C GLN A 241 -4.64 -2.47 7.72
N TRP A 242 -5.74 -1.86 7.31
CA TRP A 242 -5.89 -1.30 5.97
C TRP A 242 -5.30 0.10 5.92
N THR A 243 -4.49 0.36 4.90
CA THR A 243 -3.89 1.66 4.61
C THR A 243 -4.18 2.05 3.16
N THR A 244 -4.32 3.35 2.91
CA THR A 244 -4.64 3.89 1.59
C THR A 244 -3.86 5.16 1.30
N GLU A 245 -3.74 5.47 0.01
CA GLU A 245 -3.30 6.78 -0.46
C GLU A 245 -4.13 7.92 0.15
N ALA A 246 -3.49 9.08 0.31
CA ALA A 246 -4.04 10.31 0.88
C ALA A 246 -4.40 10.25 2.38
N GLN A 247 -4.09 9.16 3.09
CA GLN A 247 -4.34 9.02 4.52
C GLN A 247 -3.18 8.32 5.23
N ASP A 248 -2.69 8.95 6.30
CA ASP A 248 -1.76 8.30 7.24
C ASP A 248 -2.53 7.56 8.34
N VAL A 249 -1.95 6.46 8.84
CA VAL A 249 -2.46 5.83 10.07
C VAL A 249 -2.11 6.69 11.28
N ALA A 250 -3.09 6.95 12.13
CA ALA A 250 -2.90 7.80 13.32
C ALA A 250 -1.99 7.14 14.38
N THR A 251 -1.95 5.81 14.42
CA THR A 251 -1.16 5.05 15.39
C THR A 251 -0.64 3.76 14.76
N LEU A 252 0.41 3.19 15.36
CA LEU A 252 0.92 1.86 15.01
C LEU A 252 0.14 0.71 15.68
N ALA A 253 -0.91 0.98 16.47
CA ALA A 253 -1.72 -0.09 17.07
C ALA A 253 -2.59 -0.77 16.00
N LEU A 254 -2.90 -2.05 16.21
CA LEU A 254 -3.87 -2.74 15.38
C LEU A 254 -5.28 -2.15 15.63
N PRO A 255 -6.07 -1.89 14.58
CA PRO A 255 -7.41 -1.31 14.74
C PRO A 255 -8.40 -2.32 15.33
N ASP A 256 -9.60 -1.85 15.65
CA ASP A 256 -10.78 -2.66 15.98
C ASP A 256 -10.59 -3.63 17.17
N GLY A 257 -9.71 -3.28 18.12
CA GLY A 257 -9.48 -4.07 19.32
C GLY A 257 -8.78 -5.41 19.08
N GLN A 258 -8.16 -5.60 17.90
CA GLN A 258 -7.51 -6.86 17.52
C GLN A 258 -6.38 -7.27 18.48
N ASP A 259 -5.68 -6.32 19.12
CA ASP A 259 -4.68 -6.64 20.15
C ASP A 259 -5.28 -7.42 21.33
N ALA A 260 -6.48 -7.04 21.77
CA ALA A 260 -7.18 -7.73 22.86
C ALA A 260 -7.69 -9.11 22.42
N LEU A 261 -8.16 -9.24 21.17
CA LEU A 261 -8.54 -10.52 20.58
C LEU A 261 -7.35 -11.48 20.54
N ILE A 262 -6.20 -11.04 20.03
CA ILE A 262 -4.99 -11.88 19.91
C ILE A 262 -4.53 -12.31 21.31
N ALA A 263 -4.49 -11.39 22.28
CA ALA A 263 -4.12 -11.70 23.65
C ALA A 263 -5.06 -12.75 24.28
N ALA A 264 -6.38 -12.61 24.10
CA ALA A 264 -7.36 -13.54 24.64
C ALA A 264 -7.26 -14.94 23.99
N VAL A 265 -7.06 -15.01 22.67
CA VAL A 265 -6.85 -16.27 21.95
C VAL A 265 -5.55 -16.95 22.40
N ALA A 266 -4.45 -16.20 22.49
CA ALA A 266 -3.16 -16.73 22.94
C ALA A 266 -3.22 -17.27 24.38
N ALA A 267 -3.98 -16.61 25.26
CA ALA A 267 -4.21 -17.09 26.63
C ALA A 267 -5.03 -18.39 26.66
N ALA A 268 -5.96 -18.59 25.72
CA ALA A 268 -6.80 -19.79 25.63
C ALA A 268 -6.13 -20.96 24.88
N GLN A 269 -5.21 -20.65 23.96
CA GLN A 269 -4.54 -21.61 23.09
C GLN A 269 -3.03 -21.32 23.01
N PRO A 270 -2.18 -22.09 23.72
CA PRO A 270 -0.73 -21.91 23.70
C PRO A 270 -0.10 -22.15 22.32
N ARG A 271 -0.77 -22.85 21.40
CA ARG A 271 -0.34 -23.05 20.01
C ARG A 271 -1.00 -22.05 19.07
N THR A 272 -0.86 -20.77 19.39
CA THR A 272 -1.41 -19.66 18.59
C THR A 272 -0.39 -19.18 17.55
N VAL A 273 -0.86 -18.96 16.32
CA VAL A 273 -0.12 -18.29 15.25
C VAL A 273 -0.83 -16.97 14.94
N ALA A 274 -0.09 -15.86 14.89
CA ALA A 274 -0.61 -14.60 14.36
C ALA A 274 -0.15 -14.42 12.90
N VAL A 275 -1.08 -14.09 12.01
CA VAL A 275 -0.80 -13.73 10.61
C VAL A 275 -1.20 -12.27 10.42
N LEU A 276 -0.24 -11.43 10.06
CA LEU A 276 -0.42 -9.99 9.94
C LEU A 276 -0.57 -9.59 8.47
N GLU A 277 -1.73 -9.07 8.10
CA GLU A 277 -2.01 -8.44 6.82
C GLU A 277 -2.03 -6.92 6.99
N THR A 278 -0.84 -6.32 7.03
CA THR A 278 -0.62 -4.89 7.30
C THR A 278 0.33 -4.29 6.28
N GLY A 279 0.08 -3.04 5.85
CA GLY A 279 0.93 -2.35 4.86
C GLY A 279 2.29 -1.91 5.40
N GLY A 280 2.43 -1.85 6.73
CA GLY A 280 3.64 -1.42 7.42
C GLY A 280 3.73 -1.97 8.83
N PRO A 281 4.62 -1.40 9.67
CA PRO A 281 4.82 -1.83 11.03
C PRO A 281 3.57 -1.62 11.89
N VAL A 282 3.28 -2.60 12.73
CA VAL A 282 2.31 -2.47 13.83
C VAL A 282 2.97 -2.87 15.14
N LEU A 283 2.50 -2.29 16.24
CA LEU A 283 2.88 -2.73 17.58
C LEU A 283 2.26 -4.10 17.86
N MET A 284 3.00 -4.93 18.58
CA MET A 284 2.58 -6.28 18.95
C MET A 284 2.71 -6.46 20.47
N PRO A 285 1.88 -5.81 21.30
CA PRO A 285 1.99 -5.90 22.76
C PRO A 285 1.80 -7.34 23.30
N TRP A 286 1.16 -8.19 22.51
CA TRP A 286 0.91 -9.62 22.78
C TRP A 286 2.05 -10.55 22.31
N ILE A 287 3.13 -10.04 21.70
CA ILE A 287 4.15 -10.87 21.03
C ILE A 287 4.84 -11.88 21.95
N ALA A 288 4.95 -11.59 23.25
CA ALA A 288 5.52 -12.52 24.23
C ALA A 288 4.66 -13.78 24.38
N SER A 289 3.34 -13.66 24.26
CA SER A 289 2.38 -14.75 24.47
C SER A 289 2.05 -15.56 23.21
N VAL A 290 2.48 -15.10 22.03
CA VAL A 290 2.20 -15.76 20.74
C VAL A 290 3.47 -16.45 20.23
N PRO A 291 3.52 -17.79 20.11
CA PRO A 291 4.73 -18.50 19.71
C PRO A 291 5.17 -18.24 18.26
N ALA A 292 4.23 -18.04 17.33
CA ALA A 292 4.57 -17.84 15.92
C ALA A 292 3.87 -16.62 15.32
N VAL A 293 4.61 -15.81 14.57
CA VAL A 293 4.11 -14.59 13.92
C VAL A 293 4.61 -14.55 12.48
N LEU A 294 3.68 -14.46 11.53
CA LEU A 294 3.93 -14.24 10.10
C LEU A 294 3.51 -12.83 9.71
N GLN A 295 4.39 -12.08 9.06
CA GLN A 295 4.07 -10.84 8.36
C GLN A 295 3.76 -11.16 6.90
N ALA A 296 2.49 -11.06 6.52
CA ALA A 296 1.98 -11.37 5.18
C ALA A 296 1.76 -10.16 4.27
N TRP A 297 1.86 -8.94 4.80
CA TRP A 297 1.68 -7.69 4.04
C TRP A 297 0.28 -7.62 3.39
N TYR A 298 0.19 -7.07 2.18
CA TYR A 298 -0.95 -7.27 1.28
C TYR A 298 -0.54 -8.29 0.20
N PRO A 299 -0.84 -9.58 0.39
CA PRO A 299 -0.19 -10.67 -0.36
C PRO A 299 -0.78 -10.89 -1.77
N GLY A 300 -1.75 -10.07 -2.18
CA GLY A 300 -2.27 -10.03 -3.54
C GLY A 300 -3.14 -11.24 -3.91
N GLN A 301 -3.33 -11.42 -5.22
CA GLN A 301 -4.34 -12.33 -5.78
C GLN A 301 -4.18 -13.83 -5.48
N ARG A 302 -3.02 -14.27 -4.95
CA ARG A 302 -2.76 -15.65 -4.51
C ARG A 302 -2.22 -15.72 -3.08
N GLY A 303 -2.56 -14.71 -2.28
CA GLY A 303 -2.02 -14.56 -0.94
C GLY A 303 -2.46 -15.62 0.05
N GLY A 304 -3.73 -16.04 0.00
CA GLY A 304 -4.25 -17.14 0.82
C GLY A 304 -3.52 -18.46 0.55
N GLU A 305 -3.21 -18.76 -0.72
CA GLU A 305 -2.41 -19.93 -1.08
C GLU A 305 -0.96 -19.83 -0.62
N ALA A 306 -0.33 -18.65 -0.75
CA ALA A 306 1.03 -18.41 -0.27
C ALA A 306 1.12 -18.57 1.26
N ILE A 307 0.18 -17.99 2.01
CA ILE A 307 0.08 -18.12 3.46
C ILE A 307 -0.09 -19.60 3.85
N ALA A 308 -1.01 -20.32 3.19
CA ALA A 308 -1.22 -21.75 3.45
C ALA A 308 0.03 -22.58 3.15
N ALA A 309 0.75 -22.28 2.06
CA ALA A 309 1.98 -22.99 1.69
C ALA A 309 3.09 -22.83 2.76
N ILE A 310 3.22 -21.64 3.34
CA ILE A 310 4.18 -21.38 4.43
C ILE A 310 3.75 -22.05 5.73
N LEU A 311 2.48 -21.88 6.14
CA LEU A 311 1.95 -22.49 7.36
C LEU A 311 2.10 -24.01 7.35
N THR A 312 1.88 -24.64 6.19
CA THR A 312 2.01 -26.10 6.01
C THR A 312 3.44 -26.58 5.76
N GLY A 313 4.40 -25.67 5.54
CA GLY A 313 5.78 -26.02 5.25
C GLY A 313 6.03 -26.53 3.82
N LYS A 314 5.02 -26.42 2.93
CA LYS A 314 5.22 -26.61 1.49
C LYS A 314 6.26 -25.63 0.94
N VAL A 315 6.31 -24.43 1.53
CA VAL A 315 7.33 -23.41 1.28
C VAL A 315 8.00 -23.03 2.60
N ASN A 316 9.32 -22.92 2.59
CA ASN A 316 10.09 -22.38 3.71
C ASN A 316 10.11 -20.84 3.60
N PRO A 317 9.67 -20.09 4.62
CA PRO A 317 9.64 -18.63 4.56
C PRO A 317 11.05 -18.03 4.39
N SER A 318 11.21 -17.15 3.41
CA SER A 318 12.50 -16.54 3.06
C SER A 318 12.53 -15.01 3.18
N GLY A 319 11.37 -14.38 3.39
CA GLY A 319 11.26 -12.92 3.46
C GLY A 319 12.10 -12.32 4.58
N ARG A 320 12.54 -11.09 4.36
CA ARG A 320 13.23 -10.25 5.36
C ARG A 320 12.53 -8.92 5.44
N LEU A 321 12.48 -8.34 6.64
CA LEU A 321 11.88 -7.01 6.84
C LEU A 321 12.67 -5.96 6.05
N PRO A 322 12.02 -5.19 5.15
CA PRO A 322 12.67 -4.05 4.49
C PRO A 322 12.64 -2.78 5.36
N ILE A 323 11.90 -2.81 6.47
CA ILE A 323 11.64 -1.68 7.37
C ILE A 323 11.68 -2.12 8.84
N THR A 324 12.10 -1.24 9.73
CA THR A 324 12.17 -1.50 11.18
C THR A 324 10.77 -1.50 11.80
N PHE A 325 10.51 -2.50 12.66
CA PHE A 325 9.30 -2.55 13.49
C PHE A 325 9.67 -2.07 14.90
N PRO A 326 9.21 -0.87 15.33
CA PRO A 326 9.58 -0.34 16.64
C PRO A 326 8.85 -1.11 17.76
N ALA A 327 9.48 -1.26 18.92
CA ALA A 327 8.84 -1.90 20.08
C ALA A 327 7.83 -0.96 20.77
N ALA A 328 8.01 0.35 20.61
CA ALA A 328 7.07 1.39 21.02
C ALA A 328 7.06 2.53 19.99
N ALA A 329 5.91 3.18 19.80
CA ALA A 329 5.79 4.28 18.82
C ALA A 329 6.83 5.39 19.03
N THR A 330 7.19 5.67 20.29
CA THR A 330 8.20 6.68 20.67
C THR A 330 9.63 6.35 20.21
N GLN A 331 9.91 5.13 19.75
CA GLN A 331 11.21 4.73 19.22
C GLN A 331 11.35 5.02 17.71
N ALA A 332 10.25 5.27 17.01
CA ALA A 332 10.32 5.68 15.62
C ALA A 332 10.99 7.06 15.53
N PRO A 333 11.76 7.36 14.46
CA PRO A 333 12.36 8.69 14.27
C PRO A 333 11.35 9.83 14.39
N ARG A 334 10.09 9.56 14.03
CA ARG A 334 8.93 10.40 14.34
C ARG A 334 7.86 9.52 14.98
N ALA A 335 7.52 9.83 16.24
CA ALA A 335 6.59 9.02 17.02
C ALA A 335 5.12 9.10 16.53
N ALA A 336 4.79 10.16 15.80
CA ALA A 336 3.51 10.36 15.15
C ALA A 336 3.72 11.12 13.81
N PRO A 337 2.78 10.99 12.85
CA PRO A 337 2.84 11.76 11.62
C PRO A 337 2.75 13.26 11.90
N VAL A 338 3.69 14.02 11.35
CA VAL A 338 3.81 15.45 11.61
C VAL A 338 2.72 16.21 10.87
N GLY A 339 1.94 17.02 11.61
CA GLY A 339 0.85 17.82 11.04
C GLY A 339 -0.48 17.07 10.89
N LEU A 340 -0.56 15.80 11.29
CA LEU A 340 -1.80 15.02 11.22
C LEU A 340 -2.90 15.61 12.10
N ASP A 341 -2.57 16.13 13.29
CA ASP A 341 -3.49 16.83 14.17
C ASP A 341 -4.18 18.03 13.48
N ARG A 342 -3.39 18.81 12.74
CA ARG A 342 -3.88 19.98 11.97
C ARG A 342 -4.72 19.55 10.79
N LEU A 343 -4.29 18.51 10.07
CA LEU A 343 -5.04 17.94 8.96
C LEU A 343 -6.40 17.42 9.42
N THR A 344 -6.42 16.58 10.47
CA THR A 344 -7.64 16.02 11.05
C THR A 344 -8.59 17.11 11.54
N ALA A 345 -8.08 18.16 12.18
CA ALA A 345 -8.91 19.30 12.59
C ALA A 345 -9.53 20.03 11.40
N SER A 346 -8.75 20.24 10.33
CA SER A 346 -9.22 20.85 9.09
C SER A 346 -10.29 20.00 8.39
N GLU A 347 -10.08 18.69 8.31
CA GLU A 347 -11.05 17.76 7.72
C GLU A 347 -12.35 17.70 8.53
N ALA A 348 -12.26 17.67 9.86
CA ALA A 348 -13.43 17.69 10.74
C ALA A 348 -14.24 19.00 10.59
N GLN A 349 -13.55 20.13 10.44
CA GLN A 349 -14.20 21.42 10.19
C GLN A 349 -14.90 21.43 8.82
N ALA A 350 -14.23 20.93 7.77
CA ALA A 350 -14.82 20.82 6.44
C ALA A 350 -16.03 19.88 6.39
N ALA A 351 -16.00 18.78 7.14
CA ALA A 351 -17.13 17.86 7.26
C ALA A 351 -18.32 18.48 8.01
N ALA A 352 -18.07 19.33 9.00
CA ALA A 352 -19.11 19.98 9.80
C ALA A 352 -19.79 21.17 9.09
N ASP A 353 -19.08 21.90 8.24
CA ASP A 353 -19.62 23.02 7.46
C ASP A 353 -19.04 23.04 6.03
N PRO A 354 -19.55 22.20 5.11
CA PRO A 354 -19.03 22.09 3.74
C PRO A 354 -19.08 23.40 2.96
N ALA A 355 -19.99 24.33 3.32
CA ALA A 355 -20.12 25.63 2.68
C ALA A 355 -19.01 26.63 3.09
N LYS A 356 -18.36 26.40 4.25
CA LYS A 356 -17.18 27.13 4.72
C LYS A 356 -15.87 26.38 4.53
N ALA A 357 -15.91 25.22 3.87
CA ALA A 357 -14.72 24.51 3.40
C ALA A 357 -14.07 25.26 2.22
N THR A 358 -13.92 26.58 2.29
CA THR A 358 -12.89 27.24 1.50
C THR A 358 -11.55 26.70 1.98
N ALA A 359 -10.72 26.27 1.04
CA ALA A 359 -9.42 25.65 1.29
C ALA A 359 -8.63 26.43 2.36
N ALA A 360 -8.74 26.00 3.62
CA ALA A 360 -7.76 26.36 4.62
C ALA A 360 -6.46 25.81 4.06
N ALA A 361 -5.61 26.68 3.52
CA ALA A 361 -4.32 26.27 3.01
C ALA A 361 -3.63 25.58 4.19
N LEU A 362 -3.43 24.27 4.07
CA LEU A 362 -2.65 23.52 5.04
C LEU A 362 -1.34 24.26 5.17
N GLN A 363 -1.11 24.81 6.38
CA GLN A 363 0.10 25.57 6.62
C GLN A 363 1.28 24.63 6.45
N ASP A 364 2.32 25.11 5.77
CA ASP A 364 3.56 24.37 5.62
C ASP A 364 4.03 23.90 7.00
N VAL A 365 4.25 22.59 7.15
CA VAL A 365 4.79 22.04 8.38
C VAL A 365 6.28 21.81 8.13
N PRO A 366 7.18 22.65 8.67
CA PRO A 366 8.60 22.48 8.44
C PRO A 366 9.03 21.13 9.00
N ILE A 367 9.66 20.34 8.15
CA ILE A 367 10.26 19.07 8.52
C ILE A 367 11.75 19.32 8.62
N ASP A 368 12.22 19.53 9.85
CA ASP A 368 13.66 19.53 10.11
C ASP A 368 14.15 18.07 9.99
N TYR A 369 15.02 17.84 9.02
CA TYR A 369 15.77 16.61 8.92
C TYR A 369 16.94 16.74 9.90
N VAL A 370 16.82 16.07 11.05
CA VAL A 370 17.95 15.93 11.98
C VAL A 370 18.86 14.86 11.37
N GLU A 371 20.03 15.26 10.89
CA GLU A 371 21.08 14.34 10.45
C GLU A 371 21.69 13.55 11.61
#